data_AF-A0A085ZBK0-F1
#
_entry.id   AF-A0A085ZBK0-F1
#
_cell.length_a   1.000
_cell.length_b   1.000
_cell.length_c   1.000
_cell.angle_alpha   90.00
_cell.angle_beta   90.00
_cell.angle_gamma   90.00
#
_symmetry.space_group_name_H-M   'P 1'
#
loop_
_entity.id
_entity.type
_entity.pdbx_description
1 polymer ?
#
loop_
_entity_poly.entity_id
_entity_poly.type
_entity_poly.pdbx_seq_one_letter_code
_entity_poly.pdbx_strand_id
1 'polypeptide(L)' 'MYDYGARFYMPDIGRFGTLDRFSEKFPANSVYSYASNNPILFIDKNGDYAVSVHYDITYKQMLKLRYSKSRADLISY' A
#
# COMPACT_ATOMS: atom_id res chain seq x y z
N MET A 1 14.90 8.51 4.14
CA MET A 1 13.90 7.67 4.83
C MET A 1 12.55 8.37 4.77
N TYR A 2 11.46 7.66 4.47
CA TYR A 2 10.11 8.22 4.34
C TYR A 2 9.19 7.64 5.41
N ASP A 3 8.41 8.50 6.05
CA ASP A 3 7.42 8.11 7.05
C ASP A 3 6.16 7.59 6.36
N TYR A 4 5.83 6.32 6.62
CA TYR A 4 4.60 5.69 6.15
C TYR A 4 3.59 5.51 7.28
N GLY A 5 3.85 5.99 8.49
CA GLY A 5 2.99 5.85 9.66
C GLY A 5 3.44 4.71 10.57
N ALA A 6 3.16 3.45 10.20
CA ALA A 6 3.54 2.31 11.04
C ALA A 6 5.03 1.97 10.96
N ARG A 7 5.67 2.26 9.82
CA ARG A 7 7.08 1.97 9.56
C ARG A 7 7.73 3.09 8.76
N PHE A 8 9.03 3.21 8.90
CA PHE A 8 9.84 4.10 8.08
C PHE A 8 10.45 3.34 6.90
N TYR A 9 10.14 3.79 5.68
CA TYR A 9 10.68 3.23 4.45
C TYR A 9 12.07 3.78 4.15
N MET A 10 13.01 2.89 3.87
CA MET A 10 14.40 3.18 3.52
C MET A 10 14.58 3.04 2.00
N PRO A 11 14.46 4.13 1.21
CA PRO A 11 14.47 4.08 -0.25
C PRO A 11 15.82 3.65 -0.85
N ASP A 12 16.90 3.87 -0.11
CA ASP A 12 18.26 3.44 -0.43
C ASP A 12 18.40 1.91 -0.54
N ILE A 13 17.62 1.16 0.24
CA ILE A 13 17.63 -0.31 0.21
C ILE A 13 16.30 -0.94 -0.25
N GLY A 14 15.28 -0.12 -0.50
CA GLY A 14 13.97 -0.59 -0.97
C GLY A 14 13.21 -1.45 0.04
N ARG A 15 13.37 -1.20 1.35
CA ARG A 15 12.78 -1.98 2.45
C ARG A 15 12.31 -1.09 3.60
N PHE A 16 11.53 -1.65 4.52
CA PHE A 16 11.26 -1.02 5.81
C PHE A 16 12.36 -1.32 6.82
N GLY A 17 12.63 -0.36 7.72
CA GLY A 17 13.62 -0.53 8.78
C GLY A 17 13.15 -1.36 9.98
N THR A 18 11.86 -1.71 10.05
CA THR A 18 11.25 -2.41 11.18
C THR A 18 10.29 -3.51 10.71
N LEU A 19 10.01 -4.48 11.60
CA LEU A 19 9.10 -5.60 11.34
C LEU A 19 7.68 -5.14 11.05
N ASP A 20 7.04 -5.76 10.05
CA ASP A 20 5.62 -5.59 9.77
C ASP A 20 4.75 -6.19 10.89
N ARG A 21 3.90 -5.36 11.51
CA ARG A 21 2.93 -5.79 12.53
C ARG A 21 1.81 -6.68 11.95
N PHE A 22 1.62 -6.68 10.63
CA PHE A 22 0.68 -7.55 9.92
C PHE A 22 1.38 -8.66 9.13
N SER A 23 2.65 -8.94 9.42
CA SER A 23 3.42 -10.01 8.77
C SER A 23 2.69 -11.35 8.73
N GLU A 24 1.97 -11.73 9.79
CA GLU A 24 1.20 -12.99 9.86
C GLU A 24 0.10 -13.09 8.79
N LYS A 25 -0.43 -11.96 8.31
CA LYS A 25 -1.44 -11.95 7.23
C LYS A 25 -0.83 -12.22 5.86
N PHE A 26 0.48 -12.02 5.71
CA PHE A 26 1.21 -12.14 4.45
C PHE A 26 2.45 -13.02 4.63
N PRO A 27 2.29 -14.31 4.98
CA PRO A 27 3.41 -15.19 5.33
C PRO A 27 4.40 -15.42 4.18
N ALA A 28 3.97 -15.20 2.93
CA ALA A 28 4.83 -15.29 1.75
C ALA A 28 5.71 -14.04 1.55
N ASN A 29 5.38 -12.92 2.19
CA ASN A 29 6.15 -11.69 2.10
C ASN A 29 7.20 -11.63 3.20
N SER A 30 8.34 -11.01 2.89
CA SER A 30 9.29 -10.62 3.93
C SER A 30 8.64 -9.62 4.87
N VAL A 31 8.90 -9.76 6.17
CA VAL A 31 8.51 -8.83 7.23
C VAL A 31 9.06 -7.40 7.04
N TYR A 32 10.00 -7.20 6.12
CA TYR A 32 10.58 -5.90 5.75
C TYR A 32 10.20 -5.45 4.32
N SER A 33 9.32 -6.19 3.63
CA SER A 33 8.99 -5.91 2.22
C SER A 33 8.28 -4.56 2.07
N TYR A 34 8.64 -3.83 1.03
CA TYR A 34 7.89 -2.66 0.56
C TYR A 34 7.10 -3.05 -0.69
N ALA A 35 5.82 -2.67 -0.73
CA ALA A 35 4.95 -2.84 -1.91
C ALA A 35 4.93 -4.28 -2.46
N SER A 36 4.99 -5.29 -1.58
CA SER A 36 5.07 -6.71 -1.95
C SER A 36 6.17 -7.02 -3.00
N ASN A 37 7.29 -6.29 -2.94
CA ASN A 37 8.40 -6.34 -3.91
C ASN A 37 8.04 -5.97 -5.36
N ASN A 38 6.89 -5.33 -5.60
CA ASN A 38 6.52 -4.81 -6.92
C ASN A 38 6.03 -3.35 -6.80
N PRO A 39 6.96 -2.39 -6.61
CA PRO A 39 6.64 -0.98 -6.40
C PRO A 39 6.13 -0.25 -7.66
N ILE A 40 6.10 -0.93 -8.82
CA ILE A 40 5.49 -0.40 -10.05
C ILE A 40 3.97 -0.53 -9.97
N LEU A 41 3.48 -1.65 -9.45
CA LEU A 41 2.04 -1.94 -9.37
C LEU A 41 1.43 -1.62 -8.02
N PHE A 42 2.24 -1.58 -6.95
CA PHE A 42 1.74 -1.43 -5.58
C PHE A 42 2.44 -0.29 -4.83
N ILE A 43 1.71 0.28 -3.87
CA ILE A 43 2.23 1.17 -2.83
C ILE A 43 1.83 0.61 -1.46
N ASP A 44 2.68 0.78 -0.45
CA ASP A 44 2.35 0.35 0.90
C ASP A 44 1.48 1.39 1.61
N LYS A 45 0.28 0.99 2.07
CA LYS A 45 -0.65 1.86 2.76
C LYS A 45 -0.40 1.79 4.26
N ASN A 46 -0.13 2.94 4.86
CA ASN A 46 0.24 3.10 6.28
C ASN A 46 1.50 2.33 6.72
N GLY A 47 2.28 1.79 5.78
CA GLY A 47 3.41 0.93 6.09
C GLY A 47 2.95 -0.40 6.68
N ASP A 48 1.82 -0.95 6.23
CA ASP A 48 1.19 -2.16 6.76
C ASP A 48 0.81 -3.19 5.67
N TYR A 49 0.43 -2.74 4.48
CA TYR A 49 0.01 -3.63 3.40
C TYR A 49 0.06 -2.95 2.04
N ALA A 50 0.40 -3.73 1.03
CA ALA A 50 0.41 -3.30 -0.35
C ALA A 50 -1.01 -3.06 -0.89
N VAL A 51 -1.20 -1.94 -1.58
CA VAL A 51 -2.42 -1.57 -2.30
C VAL A 51 -2.06 -1.29 -3.75
N SER A 52 -2.90 -1.75 -4.69
CA SER A 52 -2.70 -1.50 -6.11
C SER A 52 -2.73 0.01 -6.41
N VAL A 53 -1.76 0.50 -7.17
CA VAL A 53 -1.71 1.89 -7.65
C VAL A 53 -2.93 2.20 -8.52
N HIS A 54 -3.39 1.24 -9.33
CA HIS A 54 -4.60 1.39 -10.13
C HIS A 54 -5.82 1.64 -9.23
N TYR A 55 -5.99 0.80 -8.20
CA TYR A 55 -7.09 0.94 -7.25
C TYR A 55 -7.06 2.30 -6.57
N ASP A 56 -5.90 2.75 -6.08
CA ASP A 56 -5.76 4.02 -5.35
C ASP A 56 -6.09 5.24 -6.23
N ILE A 57 -5.59 5.28 -7.47
CA ILE A 57 -5.85 6.39 -8.40
C ILE A 57 -7.33 6.42 -8.79
N THR A 58 -7.89 5.27 -9.19
CA THR A 58 -9.30 5.18 -9.63
C THR A 58 -10.24 5.53 -8.48
N TYR A 59 -9.99 5.00 -7.28
CA TYR A 59 -10.82 5.24 -6.10
C TYR A 59 -10.85 6.73 -5.74
N LYS A 60 -9.68 7.36 -5.64
CA LYS A 60 -9.56 8.80 -5.37
C LYS A 60 -10.26 9.63 -6.44
N GLN A 61 -10.18 9.24 -7.71
CA GLN A 61 -10.85 9.95 -8.79
C GLN A 61 -12.37 9.83 -8.71
N MET A 62 -12.90 8.64 -8.42
CA MET A 62 -14.35 8.42 -8.25
C MET A 62 -14.92 9.23 -7.08
N LEU A 63 -14.18 9.31 -5.96
CA LEU A 63 -14.60 10.15 -4.84
C LEU A 63 -14.60 11.64 -5.19
N LYS A 64 -13.62 12.13 -5.97
CA LYS A 64 -13.62 13.51 -6.47
C LYS A 64 -14.84 13.82 -7.35
N LEU A 65 -15.30 12.83 -8.12
CA LEU A 65 -16.50 12.90 -8.94
C LEU A 65 -17.81 12.71 -8.15
N ARG A 66 -17.76 12.67 -6.80
CA ARG A 66 -18.91 12.54 -5.89
C ARG A 66 -19.65 11.20 -5.98
N TYR A 67 -19.02 10.15 -6.48
CA TYR A 67 -19.56 8.79 -6.33
C TYR A 67 -19.53 8.36 -4.86
N SER A 68 -20.46 7.46 -4.47
CA SER A 68 -20.43 6.85 -3.14
C SER A 68 -19.18 5.99 -2.97
N LYS A 69 -18.71 5.84 -1.72
CA LYS A 69 -17.56 4.97 -1.42
C LYS A 69 -17.76 3.56 -1.97
N SER A 70 -18.95 2.98 -1.77
CA SER A 70 -19.30 1.65 -2.29
C SER A 70 -19.18 1.54 -3.81
N ARG A 71 -19.56 2.59 -4.54
CA ARG A 71 -19.47 2.61 -6.01
C ARG A 71 -18.04 2.86 -6.48
N ALA A 72 -17.28 3.68 -5.77
CA ALA A 72 -15.87 3.88 -6.03
C ALA A 72 -15.07 2.57 -5.80
N ASP A 73 -15.35 1.84 -4.71
CA ASP A 73 -14.74 0.55 -4.42
C ASP A 73 -15.02 -0.47 -5.52
N LEU A 74 -16.27 -0.55 -5.98
CA LEU A 74 -16.67 -1.48 -7.04
C LEU A 74 -15.96 -1.21 -8.38
N ILE A 75 -15.77 0.07 -8.73
CA ILE A 75 -15.17 0.46 -10.02
C ILE A 75 -13.65 0.34 -10.02
N SER A 76 -13.02 0.47 -8.85
CA SER A 76 -11.56 0.54 -8.73
C SER A 76 -10.89 -0.83 -8.59
N TYR A 77 -11.69 -1.90 -8.41
CA TYR A 77 -11.23 -3.27 -8.21
C TYR A 77 -10.72 -3.90 -9.51
#